data_AF-A0A2A2QG52-F1
#
_entry.id   AF-A0A2A2QG52-F1
#
_cell.length_a   1.000
_cell.length_b   1.000
_cell.length_c   1.000
_cell.angle_alpha   90.00
_cell.angle_beta   90.00
_cell.angle_gamma   90.00
#
_symmetry.space_group_name_H-M   'P 1'
#
loop_
_entity.id
_entity.type
_entity.pdbx_description
1 polymer ?
#
loop_
_entity_poly.entity_id
_entity_poly.type
_entity_poly.pdbx_seq_one_letter_code
_entity_poly.pdbx_strand_id
1 'polypeptide(L)'
;MSGTDATGNLPLALSDFGAPNSGPNATYIAALRGRAPGDGDGIATVVNATLSSPFLGLTMFDDAQFNQSAKLTLVPRISGVTLSTVRIVVPSGVGAPGSVVLSGAGATGAASTVSGQIINITTAAATTAAPLEVTIGGLVTPVPTLQSDNGNYPLVVSTSASGGILTPIASQAPVRVVIPVSALRDVDSEGAPLDAGAVVAVEGTVTEADFGGGAANFSGFIQDGTAGINIFSPSVFLGLVRGNRFTISGTVSQSNGLTAVIPTSAAHIVDRGPVTEASPISIPLAALFASPETYEGRLVTVKNLTYDSGVWGPAASITLRDSSLTPVEIGIQSGSTATSPPPFPATVTGIFSQSDATAPFDSGYQILPRDSGDLIAWVDDFASWITATGATGGPTGDPDFDGKDNSFEYAFGLNPTSGSSNNPVISGLNPSNGKFSYTRRSLALTDLEVQVFNSTNLTGWTEDTSATESVISTAGQVETVEVTLSAPKPLTAPTLFFRVELN
;
A
#
# COMPACT_ATOMS: atom_id res chain seq x y z
N MET A 1 -1.70 3.58 -56.77
CA MET A 1 -2.85 4.36 -56.27
C MET A 1 -2.30 5.69 -55.78
N SER A 2 -2.51 6.77 -56.54
CA SER A 2 -2.28 8.14 -56.08
C SER A 2 -3.64 8.73 -55.79
N GLY A 3 -3.86 9.18 -54.56
CA GLY A 3 -5.11 9.81 -54.12
C GLY A 3 -4.79 11.07 -53.35
N THR A 4 -5.79 11.93 -53.20
CA THR A 4 -5.73 13.01 -52.21
C THR A 4 -6.30 12.53 -50.89
N ASP A 5 -5.97 13.21 -49.80
CA ASP A 5 -6.68 13.04 -48.53
C ASP A 5 -8.19 13.35 -48.67
N ALA A 6 -8.96 13.10 -47.62
CA ALA A 6 -10.41 13.33 -47.60
C ALA A 6 -10.79 14.81 -47.86
N THR A 7 -9.85 15.74 -47.74
CA THR A 7 -10.06 17.17 -48.02
C THR A 7 -9.67 17.59 -49.45
N GLY A 8 -9.03 16.71 -50.22
CA GLY A 8 -8.59 16.98 -51.58
C GLY A 8 -7.29 17.78 -51.69
N ASN A 9 -6.64 18.11 -50.58
CA ASN A 9 -5.57 19.11 -50.52
C ASN A 9 -4.16 18.52 -50.36
N LEU A 10 -4.04 17.24 -50.00
CA LEU A 10 -2.73 16.62 -49.81
C LEU A 10 -2.54 15.44 -50.77
N PRO A 11 -1.55 15.48 -51.68
CA PRO A 11 -1.21 14.33 -52.53
C PRO A 11 -0.56 13.23 -51.69
N LEU A 12 -1.06 11.99 -51.82
CA LEU A 12 -0.57 10.83 -51.07
C LEU A 12 0.26 9.90 -51.96
N ALA A 13 1.41 9.46 -51.43
CA ALA A 13 2.26 8.44 -52.05
C ALA A 13 2.00 7.07 -51.40
N LEU A 14 2.39 6.00 -52.09
CA LEU A 14 2.19 4.62 -51.62
C LEU A 14 2.95 4.33 -50.30
N SER A 15 4.01 5.08 -50.01
CA SER A 15 4.80 5.00 -48.78
C SER A 15 4.08 5.49 -47.54
N ASP A 16 3.02 6.27 -47.70
CA ASP A 16 2.27 6.88 -46.58
C ASP A 16 1.22 5.91 -46.01
N PHE A 17 0.97 4.78 -46.69
CA PHE A 17 0.04 3.74 -46.28
C PHE A 17 0.79 2.63 -45.51
N GLY A 18 0.51 2.50 -44.21
CA GLY A 18 1.04 1.42 -43.37
C GLY A 18 2.19 1.81 -42.42
N ALA A 19 2.55 3.09 -42.33
CA ALA A 19 3.52 3.57 -41.35
C ALA A 19 2.92 3.57 -39.91
N PRO A 20 3.65 3.15 -38.87
CA PRO A 20 3.23 3.27 -37.48
C PRO A 20 2.89 4.72 -37.09
N ASN A 21 1.96 4.90 -36.16
CA ASN A 21 1.59 6.20 -35.61
C ASN A 21 2.83 6.88 -35.01
N SER A 22 3.32 7.94 -35.64
CA SER A 22 4.52 8.68 -35.23
C SER A 22 4.23 10.17 -35.38
N GLY A 23 4.89 11.03 -34.59
CA GLY A 23 4.67 12.49 -34.61
C GLY A 23 4.47 13.13 -36.00
N PRO A 24 5.16 12.70 -37.08
CA PRO A 24 4.96 13.23 -38.44
C PRO A 24 3.60 12.93 -39.09
N ASN A 25 2.92 11.81 -38.77
CA ASN A 25 1.64 11.44 -39.40
C ASN A 25 0.39 11.85 -38.60
N ALA A 26 0.57 12.51 -37.45
CA ALA A 26 -0.54 13.00 -36.62
C ALA A 26 -1.44 14.00 -37.37
N THR A 27 -0.84 14.89 -38.17
CA THR A 27 -1.57 15.86 -39.01
C THR A 27 -2.39 15.16 -40.09
N TYR A 28 -1.84 14.10 -40.69
CA TYR A 28 -2.51 13.29 -41.71
C TYR A 28 -3.70 12.51 -41.12
N ILE A 29 -3.54 11.90 -39.95
CA ILE A 29 -4.62 11.20 -39.24
C ILE A 29 -5.72 12.16 -38.79
N ALA A 30 -5.36 13.36 -38.33
CA ALA A 30 -6.33 14.40 -37.96
C ALA A 30 -7.14 14.87 -39.17
N ALA A 31 -6.48 15.10 -40.32
CA ALA A 31 -7.10 15.48 -41.58
C ALA A 31 -8.04 14.37 -42.11
N LEU A 32 -7.64 13.10 -42.06
CA LEU A 32 -8.50 11.96 -42.41
C LEU A 32 -9.75 11.83 -41.51
N ARG A 33 -9.68 12.33 -40.28
CA ARG A 33 -10.82 12.37 -39.33
C ARG A 33 -11.66 13.65 -39.45
N GLY A 34 -11.35 14.54 -40.39
CA GLY A 34 -12.04 15.81 -40.57
C GLY A 34 -11.83 16.81 -39.42
N ARG A 35 -10.78 16.67 -38.62
CA ARG A 35 -10.42 17.64 -37.57
C ARG A 35 -9.42 18.67 -38.09
N ALA A 36 -9.70 19.93 -37.80
CA ALA A 36 -8.75 21.00 -38.09
C ALA A 36 -7.52 20.87 -37.16
N PRO A 37 -6.30 21.14 -37.65
CA PRO A 37 -5.12 21.20 -36.79
C PRO A 37 -5.33 22.15 -35.60
N GLY A 38 -5.09 21.66 -34.38
CA GLY A 38 -5.33 22.36 -33.11
C GLY A 38 -6.51 21.81 -32.30
N ASP A 39 -7.46 21.13 -32.95
CA ASP A 39 -8.68 20.60 -32.33
C ASP A 39 -8.39 19.29 -31.57
N GLY A 40 -8.20 19.40 -30.25
CA GLY A 40 -7.78 18.30 -29.40
C GLY A 40 -6.33 17.86 -29.60
N ASP A 41 -5.50 18.68 -30.25
CA ASP A 41 -4.09 18.43 -30.48
C ASP A 41 -3.18 18.88 -29.32
N GLY A 42 -3.72 19.34 -28.20
CA GLY A 42 -2.92 19.71 -27.04
C GLY A 42 -2.25 18.52 -26.34
N ILE A 43 -1.11 18.79 -25.70
CA ILE A 43 -0.44 17.94 -24.71
C ILE A 43 -0.39 18.75 -23.43
N ALA A 44 -0.97 18.22 -22.36
CA ALA A 44 -0.98 18.85 -21.06
C ALA A 44 -0.13 18.05 -20.06
N THR A 45 0.57 18.77 -19.18
CA THR A 45 1.16 18.22 -17.96
C THR A 45 0.66 19.02 -16.76
N VAL A 46 0.60 18.38 -15.59
CA VAL A 46 0.19 19.01 -14.34
C VAL A 46 1.27 18.74 -13.29
N VAL A 47 1.66 19.79 -12.58
CA VAL A 47 2.53 19.71 -11.42
C VAL A 47 1.93 20.47 -10.24
N ASN A 48 2.32 20.09 -9.04
CA ASN A 48 2.01 20.80 -7.82
C ASN A 48 2.73 22.16 -7.81
N ALA A 49 1.95 23.22 -7.63
CA ALA A 49 2.39 24.61 -7.58
C ALA A 49 2.18 25.24 -6.19
N THR A 50 1.80 24.45 -5.19
CA THR A 50 1.66 24.89 -3.81
C THR A 50 3.05 25.17 -3.24
N LEU A 51 3.34 26.44 -2.93
CA LEU A 51 4.68 26.87 -2.51
C LEU A 51 5.20 26.21 -1.22
N SER A 52 4.30 25.84 -0.31
CA SER A 52 4.64 25.15 0.94
C SER A 52 4.69 23.64 0.81
N SER A 53 4.32 23.08 -0.35
CA SER A 53 4.26 21.63 -0.55
C SER A 53 5.67 21.05 -0.72
N PRO A 54 5.97 19.89 -0.10
CA PRO A 54 7.19 19.14 -0.39
C PRO A 54 7.24 18.66 -1.86
N PHE A 55 6.09 18.68 -2.56
CA PHE A 55 5.96 18.26 -3.94
C PHE A 55 6.01 19.42 -4.94
N LEU A 56 6.39 20.64 -4.54
CA LEU A 56 6.46 21.78 -5.46
C LEU A 56 7.27 21.43 -6.73
N GLY A 57 6.61 21.53 -7.89
CA GLY A 57 7.17 21.20 -9.20
C GLY A 57 7.07 19.73 -9.61
N LEU A 58 6.54 18.86 -8.75
CA LEU A 58 6.36 17.43 -9.00
C LEU A 58 4.91 17.11 -9.38
N THR A 59 4.67 15.89 -9.87
CA THR A 59 3.38 15.46 -10.42
C THR A 59 2.40 14.92 -9.38
N MET A 60 2.67 15.10 -8.07
CA MET A 60 1.90 14.51 -6.98
C MET A 60 1.52 15.53 -5.90
N PHE A 61 0.50 15.19 -5.11
CA PHE A 61 -0.09 16.04 -4.08
C PHE A 61 -0.39 15.19 -2.84
N ASP A 62 -0.14 15.75 -1.65
CA ASP A 62 -0.60 15.14 -0.39
C ASP A 62 -2.13 15.05 -0.41
N ASP A 63 -2.69 14.03 0.25
CA ASP A 63 -4.12 13.90 0.48
C ASP A 63 -4.58 14.82 1.62
N ALA A 64 -5.90 14.98 1.77
CA ALA A 64 -6.53 15.76 2.84
C ALA A 64 -6.09 17.24 2.95
N GLN A 65 -5.58 17.86 1.89
CA GLN A 65 -5.07 19.24 1.95
C GLN A 65 -6.08 20.25 1.41
N PHE A 66 -5.98 21.48 1.92
CA PHE A 66 -6.73 22.65 1.44
C PHE A 66 -5.79 23.67 0.79
N ASN A 67 -6.36 24.62 0.05
CA ASN A 67 -5.64 25.74 -0.56
C ASN A 67 -4.46 25.32 -1.45
N GLN A 68 -4.62 24.18 -2.13
CA GLN A 68 -3.62 23.65 -3.05
C GLN A 68 -3.63 24.43 -4.37
N SER A 69 -2.49 24.42 -5.05
CA SER A 69 -2.32 24.99 -6.38
C SER A 69 -1.75 23.96 -7.34
N ALA A 70 -2.32 23.86 -8.53
CA ALA A 70 -1.84 23.02 -9.62
C ALA A 70 -1.44 23.90 -10.81
N LYS A 71 -0.24 23.69 -11.36
CA LYS A 71 0.19 24.33 -12.61
C LYS A 71 0.04 23.35 -13.76
N LEU A 72 -0.82 23.70 -14.71
CA LEU A 72 -0.97 23.01 -15.98
C LEU A 72 -0.11 23.69 -17.04
N THR A 73 0.72 22.93 -17.75
CA THR A 73 1.48 23.40 -18.92
C THR A 73 0.92 22.76 -20.18
N LEU A 74 0.59 23.56 -21.18
CA LEU A 74 -0.06 23.13 -22.42
C LEU A 74 0.74 23.57 -23.65
N VAL A 75 0.99 22.62 -24.54
CA VAL A 75 1.58 22.83 -25.87
C VAL A 75 0.80 22.05 -26.93
N PRO A 76 0.81 22.46 -28.21
CA PRO A 76 0.30 21.62 -29.29
C PRO A 76 1.25 20.45 -29.57
N ARG A 77 0.69 19.31 -29.94
CA ARG A 77 1.40 18.11 -30.42
C ARG A 77 2.01 18.33 -31.79
N ILE A 78 1.38 19.14 -32.63
CA ILE A 78 1.77 19.38 -34.02
C ILE A 78 2.57 20.69 -34.10
N SER A 79 3.77 20.63 -34.65
CA SER A 79 4.60 21.82 -34.89
C SER A 79 3.92 22.76 -35.90
N GLY A 80 3.98 24.07 -35.66
CA GLY A 80 3.35 25.10 -36.51
C GLY A 80 1.86 25.34 -36.25
N VAL A 81 1.23 24.57 -35.35
CA VAL A 81 -0.13 24.83 -34.85
C VAL A 81 -0.07 25.78 -33.66
N THR A 82 -1.05 26.69 -33.57
CA THR A 82 -1.27 27.54 -32.41
C THR A 82 -2.61 27.19 -31.75
N LEU A 83 -2.58 26.83 -30.47
CA LEU A 83 -3.80 26.64 -29.69
C LEU A 83 -4.27 28.00 -29.20
N SER A 84 -5.52 28.34 -29.53
CA SER A 84 -6.09 29.67 -29.25
C SER A 84 -7.22 29.66 -28.23
N THR A 85 -7.99 28.56 -28.20
CA THR A 85 -9.08 28.37 -27.26
C THR A 85 -8.81 27.11 -26.48
N VAL A 86 -8.91 27.21 -25.16
CA VAL A 86 -8.69 26.11 -24.23
C VAL A 86 -9.84 26.11 -23.22
N ARG A 87 -10.38 24.94 -22.95
CA ARG A 87 -11.30 24.73 -21.81
C ARG A 87 -10.72 23.68 -20.91
N ILE A 88 -10.68 23.98 -19.62
CA ILE A 88 -10.27 23.07 -18.57
C ILE A 88 -11.48 22.86 -17.66
N VAL A 89 -11.89 21.61 -17.49
CA VAL A 89 -12.88 21.25 -16.47
C VAL A 89 -12.14 20.65 -15.29
N VAL A 90 -12.21 21.33 -14.16
CA VAL A 90 -11.65 20.87 -12.89
C VAL A 90 -12.59 19.80 -12.30
N PRO A 91 -12.12 18.59 -11.97
CA PRO A 91 -12.98 17.56 -11.40
C PRO A 91 -13.48 18.00 -10.02
N SER A 92 -14.75 17.73 -9.70
CA SER A 92 -15.36 18.19 -8.44
C SER A 92 -14.68 17.64 -7.19
N GLY A 93 -14.02 16.48 -7.29
CA GLY A 93 -13.27 15.87 -6.19
C GLY A 93 -12.11 16.72 -5.66
N VAL A 94 -11.56 17.63 -6.47
CA VAL A 94 -10.50 18.57 -6.03
C VAL A 94 -11.02 19.99 -5.74
N GLY A 95 -12.34 20.12 -5.59
CA GLY A 95 -13.01 21.39 -5.33
C GLY A 95 -13.10 22.30 -6.54
N ALA A 96 -13.68 23.49 -6.33
CA ALA A 96 -13.80 24.52 -7.35
C ALA A 96 -12.51 25.35 -7.44
N PRO A 97 -12.12 25.79 -8.65
CA PRO A 97 -10.97 26.69 -8.81
C PRO A 97 -11.24 28.03 -8.08
N GLY A 98 -10.41 28.33 -7.07
CA GLY A 98 -10.49 29.58 -6.30
C GLY A 98 -9.76 30.75 -6.97
N SER A 99 -8.70 30.47 -7.72
CA SER A 99 -7.98 31.48 -8.53
C SER A 99 -7.40 30.87 -9.79
N VAL A 100 -7.31 31.65 -10.87
CA VAL A 100 -6.65 31.25 -12.11
C VAL A 100 -5.68 32.33 -12.55
N VAL A 101 -4.42 31.95 -12.76
CA VAL A 101 -3.35 32.83 -13.24
C VAL A 101 -2.75 32.23 -14.51
N LEU A 102 -2.74 33.01 -15.59
CA LEU A 102 -2.11 32.62 -16.85
C LEU A 102 -0.65 33.09 -16.88
N SER A 103 0.25 32.23 -17.32
CA SER A 103 1.68 32.54 -17.50
C SER A 103 2.27 31.83 -18.73
N GLY A 104 3.57 32.03 -18.96
CA GLY A 104 4.25 31.52 -20.15
C GLY A 104 4.06 32.41 -21.38
N ALA A 105 4.91 32.24 -22.38
CA ALA A 105 4.86 33.05 -23.61
C ALA A 105 3.55 32.87 -24.38
N GLY A 106 2.94 31.68 -24.29
CA GLY A 106 1.65 31.37 -24.90
C GLY A 106 0.44 32.05 -24.25
N ALA A 107 0.60 32.67 -23.07
CA ALA A 107 -0.45 33.46 -22.40
C ALA A 107 -0.54 34.92 -22.89
N THR A 108 0.36 35.36 -23.77
CA THR A 108 0.39 36.75 -24.24
C THR A 108 -0.92 37.11 -24.94
N GLY A 109 -1.70 38.04 -24.37
CA GLY A 109 -3.00 38.45 -24.90
C GLY A 109 -4.14 37.46 -24.62
N ALA A 110 -3.88 36.37 -23.88
CA ALA A 110 -4.89 35.42 -23.47
C ALA A 110 -5.77 36.00 -22.35
N ALA A 111 -7.05 35.65 -22.35
CA ALA A 111 -7.99 35.98 -21.28
C ALA A 111 -8.58 34.70 -20.71
N SER A 112 -8.81 34.64 -19.39
CA SER A 112 -9.49 33.53 -18.73
C SER A 112 -10.81 33.96 -18.09
N THR A 113 -11.77 33.04 -18.06
CA THR A 113 -13.03 33.16 -17.31
C THR A 113 -13.26 31.87 -16.54
N VAL A 114 -13.88 31.98 -15.36
CA VAL A 114 -14.16 30.86 -14.47
C VAL A 114 -15.66 30.82 -14.17
N SER A 115 -16.28 29.67 -14.35
CA SER A 115 -17.69 29.42 -14.05
C SER A 115 -17.85 28.04 -13.44
N GLY A 116 -17.98 27.98 -12.11
CA GLY A 116 -17.94 26.72 -11.36
C GLY A 116 -16.63 25.97 -11.63
N GLN A 117 -16.74 24.73 -12.12
CA GLN A 117 -15.58 23.89 -12.45
C GLN A 117 -14.89 24.24 -13.77
N ILE A 118 -15.48 25.15 -14.57
CA ILE A 118 -15.03 25.37 -15.95
C ILE A 118 -14.16 26.62 -16.01
N ILE A 119 -12.95 26.46 -16.53
CA ILE A 119 -12.04 27.54 -16.89
C ILE A 119 -12.00 27.61 -18.42
N ASN A 120 -12.43 28.73 -19.00
CA ASN A 120 -12.29 28.98 -20.43
C ASN A 120 -11.17 30.00 -20.66
N ILE A 121 -10.28 29.70 -21.59
CA ILE A 121 -9.19 30.58 -22.02
C ILE A 121 -9.36 30.85 -23.50
N THR A 122 -9.38 32.11 -23.87
CA THR A 122 -9.45 32.57 -25.27
C THR A 122 -8.18 33.33 -25.63
N THR A 123 -7.95 33.49 -26.93
CA THR A 123 -6.83 34.28 -27.49
C THR A 123 -5.45 33.85 -26.99
N ALA A 124 -5.31 32.58 -26.59
CA ALA A 124 -4.01 31.99 -26.32
C ALA A 124 -3.15 31.96 -27.59
N ALA A 125 -1.84 32.04 -27.42
CA ALA A 125 -0.84 31.92 -28.47
C ALA A 125 0.06 30.71 -28.22
N ALA A 126 -0.52 29.61 -27.74
CA ALA A 126 0.25 28.46 -27.29
C ALA A 126 0.82 27.68 -28.49
N THR A 127 2.14 27.58 -28.55
CA THR A 127 2.88 26.82 -29.58
C THR A 127 3.86 25.87 -28.91
N THR A 128 4.53 25.00 -29.68
CA THR A 128 5.58 24.11 -29.16
C THR A 128 6.75 24.87 -28.52
N ALA A 129 7.00 26.11 -28.94
CA ALA A 129 8.07 26.97 -28.40
C ALA A 129 7.56 28.02 -27.38
N ALA A 130 6.25 28.26 -27.33
CA ALA A 130 5.61 29.22 -26.43
C ALA A 130 4.49 28.53 -25.66
N PRO A 131 4.80 27.78 -24.58
CA PRO A 131 3.78 27.09 -23.80
C PRO A 131 2.80 28.06 -23.15
N LEU A 132 1.54 27.63 -23.04
CA LEU A 132 0.56 28.25 -22.15
C LEU A 132 0.67 27.56 -20.79
N GLU A 133 0.86 28.34 -19.74
CA GLU A 133 0.80 27.85 -18.37
C GLU A 133 -0.44 28.40 -17.66
N VAL A 134 -1.09 27.55 -16.88
CA VAL A 134 -2.30 27.88 -16.13
C VAL A 134 -2.10 27.41 -14.70
N THR A 135 -1.94 28.35 -13.77
CA THR A 135 -1.91 28.05 -12.34
C THR A 135 -3.32 28.16 -11.77
N ILE A 136 -3.85 27.05 -11.28
CA ILE A 136 -5.17 26.92 -10.66
C ILE A 136 -4.95 26.81 -9.16
N GLY A 137 -5.39 27.81 -8.39
CA GLY A 137 -5.28 27.85 -6.93
C GLY A 137 -6.62 27.64 -6.23
N GLY A 138 -6.56 27.41 -4.92
CA GLY A 138 -7.75 27.18 -4.08
C GLY A 138 -8.32 25.77 -4.18
N LEU A 139 -7.57 24.83 -4.75
CA LEU A 139 -7.97 23.43 -4.84
C LEU A 139 -7.93 22.76 -3.46
N VAL A 140 -8.65 21.65 -3.34
CA VAL A 140 -8.54 20.70 -2.23
C VAL A 140 -8.03 19.37 -2.75
N THR A 141 -7.39 18.58 -1.90
CA THR A 141 -7.05 17.19 -2.21
C THR A 141 -7.89 16.28 -1.31
N PRO A 142 -8.69 15.37 -1.89
CA PRO A 142 -9.52 14.46 -1.11
C PRO A 142 -8.68 13.39 -0.38
N VAL A 143 -9.35 12.54 0.40
CA VAL A 143 -8.79 11.32 1.00
C VAL A 143 -9.36 10.12 0.25
N PRO A 144 -8.62 9.53 -0.70
CA PRO A 144 -9.00 8.29 -1.36
C PRO A 144 -9.15 7.17 -0.33
N THR A 145 -10.32 6.50 -0.32
CA THR A 145 -10.63 5.44 0.66
C THR A 145 -11.19 4.17 0.02
N LEU A 146 -11.47 4.19 -1.28
CA LEU A 146 -11.96 3.04 -2.03
C LEU A 146 -10.79 2.39 -2.76
N GLN A 147 -10.79 1.06 -2.87
CA GLN A 147 -9.75 0.32 -3.60
C GLN A 147 -9.68 0.75 -5.07
N SER A 148 -10.83 1.04 -5.70
CA SER A 148 -10.86 1.58 -7.07
C SER A 148 -10.39 3.04 -7.23
N ASP A 149 -10.08 3.76 -6.14
CA ASP A 149 -9.66 5.16 -6.20
C ASP A 149 -8.15 5.27 -6.32
N ASN A 150 -7.69 5.35 -7.57
CA ASN A 150 -6.30 5.53 -7.96
C ASN A 150 -5.71 6.92 -7.64
N GLY A 151 -6.45 7.80 -6.94
CA GLY A 151 -6.00 9.16 -6.59
C GLY A 151 -5.84 10.08 -7.80
N ASN A 152 -6.39 9.72 -8.95
CA ASN A 152 -6.22 10.44 -10.20
C ASN A 152 -7.43 11.31 -10.50
N TYR A 153 -7.24 12.63 -10.40
CA TYR A 153 -8.27 13.62 -10.68
C TYR A 153 -7.95 14.37 -11.99
N PRO A 154 -8.32 13.83 -13.17
CA PRO A 154 -7.99 14.41 -14.47
C PRO A 154 -8.58 15.80 -14.66
N LEU A 155 -7.74 16.78 -14.96
CA LEU A 155 -8.20 18.04 -15.52
C LEU A 155 -8.63 17.77 -16.96
N VAL A 156 -9.92 17.87 -17.28
CA VAL A 156 -10.41 17.59 -18.63
C VAL A 156 -10.15 18.81 -19.51
N VAL A 157 -9.06 18.75 -20.25
CA VAL A 157 -8.60 19.77 -21.19
C VAL A 157 -9.14 19.51 -22.58
N SER A 158 -9.71 20.55 -23.18
CA SER A 158 -10.08 20.62 -24.58
C SER A 158 -9.38 21.80 -25.27
N THR A 159 -8.93 21.63 -26.50
CA THR A 159 -8.20 22.66 -27.25
C THR A 159 -8.77 22.84 -28.65
N SER A 160 -8.58 24.03 -29.21
CA SER A 160 -8.78 24.30 -30.64
C SER A 160 -7.89 25.43 -31.13
N ALA A 161 -7.65 25.46 -32.45
CA ALA A 161 -7.13 26.64 -33.13
C ALA A 161 -8.19 27.76 -33.21
N SER A 162 -7.82 28.91 -33.76
CA SER A 162 -8.75 30.04 -33.91
C SER A 162 -9.88 29.68 -34.86
N GLY A 163 -11.12 29.82 -34.41
CA GLY A 163 -12.31 29.38 -35.17
C GLY A 163 -12.49 27.86 -35.29
N GLY A 164 -11.64 27.06 -34.63
CA GLY A 164 -11.73 25.59 -34.62
C GLY A 164 -12.78 25.05 -33.64
N ILE A 165 -12.88 23.73 -33.58
CA ILE A 165 -13.82 23.01 -32.72
C ILE A 165 -13.12 22.56 -31.44
N LEU A 166 -13.61 23.05 -30.31
CA LEU A 166 -13.06 22.74 -28.99
C LEU A 166 -13.23 21.25 -28.65
N THR A 167 -12.12 20.52 -28.67
CA THR A 167 -12.16 19.06 -28.57
C THR A 167 -11.23 18.54 -27.49
N PRO A 168 -11.61 17.50 -26.71
CA PRO A 168 -10.73 16.92 -25.69
C PRO A 168 -9.40 16.46 -26.27
N ILE A 169 -8.32 16.72 -25.53
CA ILE A 169 -6.99 16.22 -25.83
C ILE A 169 -6.89 14.70 -25.60
N ALA A 170 -5.92 14.05 -26.24
CA ALA A 170 -5.81 12.59 -26.23
C ALA A 170 -5.48 11.99 -24.85
N SER A 171 -4.70 12.71 -24.02
CA SER A 171 -4.32 12.29 -22.67
C SER A 171 -4.57 13.43 -21.70
N GLN A 172 -5.39 13.19 -20.68
CA GLN A 172 -5.70 14.17 -19.66
C GLN A 172 -4.66 14.09 -18.54
N ALA A 173 -4.20 15.24 -18.06
CA ALA A 173 -3.24 15.30 -16.96
C ALA A 173 -3.99 15.42 -15.62
N PRO A 174 -3.75 14.51 -14.66
CA PRO A 174 -4.43 14.56 -13.37
C PRO A 174 -3.72 15.42 -12.33
N VAL A 175 -4.50 15.96 -11.41
CA VAL A 175 -4.04 16.20 -10.04
C VAL A 175 -3.96 14.82 -9.38
N ARG A 176 -2.74 14.32 -9.16
CA ARG A 176 -2.49 12.99 -8.61
C ARG A 176 -2.27 13.10 -7.11
N VAL A 177 -3.23 12.59 -6.36
CA VAL A 177 -3.23 12.62 -4.89
C VAL A 177 -2.66 11.31 -4.38
N VAL A 178 -1.93 11.38 -3.26
CA VAL A 178 -1.44 10.19 -2.56
C VAL A 178 -2.62 9.33 -2.12
N ILE A 179 -2.51 8.01 -2.31
CA ILE A 179 -3.49 7.02 -1.89
C ILE A 179 -2.91 6.11 -0.79
N PRO A 180 -3.76 5.54 0.09
CA PRO A 180 -3.30 4.50 1.00
C PRO A 180 -2.82 3.28 0.22
N VAL A 181 -1.84 2.57 0.75
CA VAL A 181 -1.25 1.39 0.09
C VAL A 181 -2.30 0.28 -0.10
N SER A 182 -3.25 0.15 0.82
CA SER A 182 -4.38 -0.79 0.70
C SER A 182 -5.28 -0.54 -0.51
N ALA A 183 -5.25 0.64 -1.12
CA ALA A 183 -5.98 0.88 -2.35
C ALA A 183 -5.47 0.00 -3.51
N LEU A 184 -4.18 -0.40 -3.48
CA LEU A 184 -3.52 -1.18 -4.52
C LEU A 184 -3.56 -2.70 -4.27
N ARG A 185 -4.43 -3.16 -3.37
CA ARG A 185 -4.49 -4.54 -2.90
C ARG A 185 -5.71 -5.31 -3.41
N ASP A 186 -6.46 -4.71 -4.33
CA ASP A 186 -7.51 -5.42 -5.05
C ASP A 186 -6.95 -6.21 -6.23
N VAL A 187 -7.34 -7.48 -6.30
CA VAL A 187 -6.96 -8.39 -7.37
C VAL A 187 -8.21 -8.94 -8.08
N ASP A 188 -8.05 -9.30 -9.35
CA ASP A 188 -9.06 -10.06 -10.08
C ASP A 188 -9.11 -11.53 -9.66
N SER A 189 -9.95 -12.32 -10.33
CA SER A 189 -10.10 -13.75 -10.05
C SER A 189 -8.85 -14.58 -10.35
N GLU A 190 -7.88 -14.00 -11.05
CA GLU A 190 -6.62 -14.59 -11.45
C GLU A 190 -5.46 -14.13 -10.55
N GLY A 191 -5.73 -13.30 -9.53
CA GLY A 191 -4.71 -12.77 -8.62
C GLY A 191 -3.89 -11.63 -9.24
N ALA A 192 -4.32 -11.04 -10.36
CA ALA A 192 -3.67 -9.88 -10.94
C ALA A 192 -4.26 -8.57 -10.36
N PRO A 193 -3.43 -7.55 -10.06
CA PRO A 193 -3.92 -6.30 -9.48
C PRO A 193 -4.85 -5.57 -10.46
N LEU A 194 -6.01 -5.11 -9.97
CA LEU A 194 -6.98 -4.40 -10.80
C LEU A 194 -6.46 -3.05 -11.31
N ASP A 195 -5.52 -2.45 -10.57
CA ASP A 195 -4.85 -1.21 -10.92
C ASP A 195 -3.66 -1.39 -11.88
N ALA A 196 -3.41 -2.58 -12.42
CA ALA A 196 -2.31 -2.82 -13.35
C ALA A 196 -2.28 -1.79 -14.51
N GLY A 197 -1.14 -1.12 -14.67
CA GLY A 197 -0.94 -0.07 -15.68
C GLY A 197 -1.41 1.32 -15.26
N ALA A 198 -2.14 1.47 -14.14
CA ALA A 198 -2.43 2.77 -13.56
C ALA A 198 -1.15 3.41 -13.03
N VAL A 199 -1.02 4.72 -13.23
CA VAL A 199 -0.02 5.51 -12.50
C VAL A 199 -0.67 5.95 -11.19
N VAL A 200 0.05 5.86 -10.08
CA VAL A 200 -0.43 6.18 -8.73
C VAL A 200 0.64 6.95 -7.95
N ALA A 201 0.28 7.45 -6.77
CA ALA A 201 1.22 7.97 -5.79
C ALA A 201 0.89 7.35 -4.43
N VAL A 202 1.86 6.72 -3.78
CA VAL A 202 1.72 6.08 -2.47
C VAL A 202 2.71 6.66 -1.48
N GLU A 203 2.39 6.58 -0.20
CA GLU A 203 3.30 6.97 0.86
C GLU A 203 3.38 5.88 1.94
N GLY A 204 4.60 5.56 2.37
CA GLY A 204 4.81 4.53 3.39
C GLY A 204 6.18 4.64 4.05
N THR A 205 6.32 3.94 5.18
CA THR A 205 7.61 3.74 5.86
C THR A 205 8.36 2.61 5.17
N VAL A 206 9.62 2.82 4.81
CA VAL A 206 10.46 1.80 4.20
C VAL A 206 10.77 0.71 5.22
N THR A 207 10.33 -0.51 4.95
CA THR A 207 10.62 -1.72 5.76
C THR A 207 11.80 -2.50 5.23
N GLU A 208 12.04 -2.44 3.91
CA GLU A 208 13.24 -2.95 3.26
C GLU A 208 13.74 -1.94 2.22
N ALA A 209 15.05 -1.67 2.24
CA ALA A 209 15.67 -0.68 1.38
C ALA A 209 15.96 -1.23 -0.02
N ASP A 210 16.54 -2.43 -0.13
CA ASP A 210 16.86 -3.06 -1.41
C ASP A 210 17.23 -4.55 -1.31
N PHE A 211 16.30 -5.43 -1.64
CA PHE A 211 16.55 -6.86 -1.81
C PHE A 211 17.30 -7.24 -3.09
N GLY A 212 17.28 -6.34 -4.08
CA GLY A 212 17.94 -6.51 -5.38
C GLY A 212 19.46 -6.44 -5.34
N GLY A 213 20.02 -5.82 -4.30
CA GLY A 213 21.45 -5.61 -4.15
C GLY A 213 22.04 -4.60 -5.15
N GLY A 214 21.23 -3.69 -5.68
CA GLY A 214 21.68 -2.60 -6.55
C GLY A 214 20.73 -2.22 -7.70
N ALA A 215 21.18 -1.29 -8.53
CA ALA A 215 20.37 -0.64 -9.58
C ALA A 215 19.80 -1.58 -10.66
N ALA A 216 20.42 -2.74 -10.88
CA ALA A 216 20.01 -3.65 -11.96
C ALA A 216 18.71 -4.42 -11.66
N ASN A 217 18.30 -4.53 -10.40
CA ASN A 217 17.10 -5.25 -9.95
C ASN A 217 16.59 -4.69 -8.62
N PHE A 218 16.54 -3.36 -8.47
CA PHE A 218 16.16 -2.73 -7.21
C PHE A 218 14.78 -3.21 -6.75
N SER A 219 14.68 -3.65 -5.50
CA SER A 219 13.43 -4.10 -4.90
C SER A 219 13.36 -3.71 -3.43
N GLY A 220 12.75 -2.56 -3.15
CA GLY A 220 12.45 -2.10 -1.79
C GLY A 220 11.01 -2.39 -1.40
N PHE A 221 10.69 -2.25 -0.12
CA PHE A 221 9.33 -2.38 0.38
C PHE A 221 8.99 -1.20 1.29
N ILE A 222 7.79 -0.66 1.09
CA ILE A 222 7.21 0.35 1.98
C ILE A 222 5.90 -0.18 2.56
N GLN A 223 5.54 0.26 3.75
CA GLN A 223 4.22 0.01 4.32
C GLN A 223 3.64 1.22 5.04
N ASP A 224 2.34 1.38 4.98
CA ASP A 224 1.59 2.32 5.80
C ASP A 224 0.79 1.58 6.89
N GLY A 225 -0.13 2.27 7.56
CA GLY A 225 -0.98 1.64 8.58
C GLY A 225 -1.98 0.60 8.02
N THR A 226 -2.12 0.52 6.69
CA THR A 226 -3.15 -0.26 6.00
C THR A 226 -2.57 -1.48 5.29
N ALA A 227 -1.47 -1.34 4.54
CA ALA A 227 -0.84 -2.42 3.79
C ALA A 227 0.64 -2.13 3.48
N GLY A 228 1.36 -3.15 3.02
CA GLY A 228 2.69 -3.01 2.43
C GLY A 228 2.64 -3.08 0.91
N ILE A 229 3.69 -2.69 0.20
CA ILE A 229 3.82 -2.80 -1.26
C ILE A 229 5.28 -2.82 -1.69
N ASN A 230 5.57 -3.54 -2.78
CA ASN A 230 6.89 -3.54 -3.39
C ASN A 230 7.12 -2.27 -4.22
N ILE A 231 8.33 -1.72 -4.11
CA ILE A 231 8.83 -0.64 -4.96
C ILE A 231 9.95 -1.23 -5.82
N PHE A 232 9.64 -1.43 -7.10
CA PHE A 232 10.53 -2.10 -8.03
C PHE A 232 11.13 -1.13 -9.04
N SER A 233 12.40 -1.35 -9.39
CA SER A 233 13.03 -0.67 -10.52
C SER A 233 14.07 -1.57 -11.20
N PRO A 234 13.92 -1.86 -12.50
CA PRO A 234 14.83 -2.76 -13.22
C PRO A 234 16.15 -2.09 -13.65
N SER A 235 16.33 -0.80 -13.39
CA SER A 235 17.47 -0.06 -13.96
C SER A 235 17.96 1.14 -13.13
N VAL A 236 17.26 1.48 -12.06
CA VAL A 236 17.55 2.66 -11.24
C VAL A 236 17.58 2.26 -9.78
N PHE A 237 18.68 2.57 -9.08
CA PHE A 237 18.72 2.54 -7.63
C PHE A 237 17.96 3.72 -7.06
N LEU A 238 16.93 3.46 -6.25
CA LEU A 238 16.01 4.49 -5.79
C LEU A 238 16.43 5.16 -4.48
N GLY A 239 17.44 4.63 -3.79
CA GLY A 239 17.98 5.23 -2.57
C GLY A 239 17.01 5.24 -1.38
N LEU A 240 16.14 4.23 -1.28
CA LEU A 240 15.29 4.08 -0.11
C LEU A 240 16.13 3.81 1.14
N VAL A 241 15.67 4.33 2.27
CA VAL A 241 16.33 4.19 3.58
C VAL A 241 15.34 3.58 4.56
N ARG A 242 15.67 2.41 5.11
CA ARG A 242 14.80 1.74 6.11
C ARG A 242 14.52 2.69 7.29
N GLY A 243 13.26 2.74 7.72
CA GLY A 243 12.79 3.63 8.79
C GLY A 243 12.46 5.06 8.34
N ASN A 244 12.81 5.48 7.11
CA ASN A 244 12.32 6.73 6.57
C ASN A 244 10.95 6.55 5.92
N ARG A 245 10.17 7.64 5.87
CA ARG A 245 8.91 7.70 5.13
C ARG A 245 9.16 8.26 3.74
N PHE A 246 8.64 7.62 2.70
CA PHE A 246 8.79 8.05 1.32
C PHE A 246 7.43 8.20 0.64
N THR A 247 7.28 9.26 -0.15
CA THR A 247 6.20 9.37 -1.14
C THR A 247 6.75 9.01 -2.52
N ILE A 248 6.06 8.10 -3.21
CA ILE A 248 6.53 7.49 -4.45
C ILE A 248 5.41 7.50 -5.48
N SER A 249 5.67 8.06 -6.66
CA SER A 249 4.79 7.93 -7.82
C SER A 249 5.38 6.99 -8.86
N GLY A 250 4.55 6.10 -9.39
CA GLY A 250 4.95 5.09 -10.34
C GLY A 250 3.77 4.38 -10.97
N THR A 251 4.07 3.48 -11.90
CA THR A 251 3.07 2.63 -12.54
C THR A 251 2.90 1.35 -11.73
N VAL A 252 1.66 0.96 -11.45
CA VAL A 252 1.35 -0.34 -10.85
C VAL A 252 1.60 -1.44 -11.88
N SER A 253 2.31 -2.48 -11.46
CA SER A 253 2.64 -3.64 -12.26
C SER A 253 2.58 -4.89 -11.38
N GLN A 254 2.60 -6.05 -12.01
CA GLN A 254 2.73 -7.33 -11.33
C GLN A 254 3.82 -8.16 -11.99
N SER A 255 4.51 -8.96 -11.17
CA SER A 255 5.46 -9.95 -11.64
C SER A 255 5.45 -11.14 -10.69
N ASN A 256 5.12 -12.32 -11.20
CA ASN A 256 5.02 -13.56 -10.44
C ASN A 256 4.15 -13.42 -9.17
N GLY A 257 2.93 -12.92 -9.33
CA GLY A 257 2.00 -12.67 -8.23
C GLY A 257 2.24 -11.35 -7.51
N LEU A 258 3.50 -10.97 -7.29
CA LEU A 258 3.86 -9.78 -6.53
C LEU A 258 3.44 -8.48 -7.23
N THR A 259 2.57 -7.71 -6.56
CA THR A 259 2.19 -6.36 -7.01
C THR A 259 3.27 -5.34 -6.62
N ALA A 260 3.66 -4.49 -7.55
CA ALA A 260 4.71 -3.50 -7.38
C ALA A 260 4.34 -2.14 -7.97
N VAL A 261 4.82 -1.07 -7.35
CA VAL A 261 4.88 0.27 -7.95
C VAL A 261 6.24 0.45 -8.59
N ILE A 262 6.27 0.85 -9.86
CA ILE A 262 7.48 1.07 -10.66
C ILE A 262 7.68 2.57 -10.90
N PRO A 263 8.55 3.26 -10.14
CA PRO A 263 8.92 4.63 -10.42
C PRO A 263 9.84 4.70 -11.64
N THR A 264 9.53 5.57 -12.58
CA THR A 264 10.33 5.74 -13.81
C THR A 264 11.44 6.78 -13.67
N SER A 265 11.52 7.48 -12.53
CA SER A 265 12.48 8.55 -12.28
C SER A 265 12.65 8.82 -10.78
N ALA A 266 13.86 9.21 -10.35
CA ALA A 266 14.12 9.70 -9.00
C ALA A 266 13.31 10.97 -8.66
N ALA A 267 12.88 11.76 -9.65
CA ALA A 267 12.01 12.92 -9.44
C ALA A 267 10.60 12.54 -8.96
N HIS A 268 10.23 11.26 -9.03
CA HIS A 268 8.95 10.75 -8.52
C HIS A 268 9.06 10.19 -7.11
N ILE A 269 10.18 10.42 -6.43
CA ILE A 269 10.48 9.88 -5.11
C ILE A 269 10.87 11.02 -4.19
N VAL A 270 10.18 11.12 -3.06
CA VAL A 270 10.42 12.16 -2.06
C VAL A 270 10.62 11.52 -0.70
N ASP A 271 11.82 11.66 -0.16
CA ASP A 271 12.12 11.30 1.23
C ASP A 271 11.51 12.35 2.17
N ARG A 272 10.62 11.90 3.06
CA ARG A 272 9.95 12.70 4.09
C ARG A 272 10.69 12.65 5.43
N GLY A 273 11.82 11.95 5.48
CA GLY A 273 12.69 11.83 6.64
C GLY A 273 12.35 10.62 7.52
N PRO A 274 13.12 10.45 8.62
CA PRO A 274 12.97 9.34 9.53
C PRO A 274 11.63 9.37 10.28
N VAL A 275 11.04 8.21 10.45
CA VAL A 275 9.85 7.97 11.27
C VAL A 275 10.11 6.78 12.20
N THR A 276 9.20 6.50 13.12
CA THR A 276 9.26 5.26 13.90
C THR A 276 9.18 4.07 12.95
N GLU A 277 10.13 3.14 13.05
CA GLU A 277 10.09 1.92 12.25
C GLU A 277 8.78 1.17 12.50
N ALA A 278 8.22 0.65 11.42
CA ALA A 278 6.97 -0.07 11.51
C ALA A 278 7.19 -1.41 12.24
N SER A 279 6.40 -1.65 13.27
CA SER A 279 6.49 -2.87 14.07
C SER A 279 5.99 -4.07 13.27
N PRO A 280 6.68 -5.23 13.32
CA PRO A 280 6.23 -6.42 12.63
C PRO A 280 4.92 -6.95 13.22
N ILE A 281 4.09 -7.53 12.36
CA ILE A 281 2.86 -8.22 12.77
C ILE A 281 3.22 -9.65 13.19
N SER A 282 3.12 -9.95 14.49
CA SER A 282 3.26 -11.32 14.98
C SER A 282 2.02 -12.12 14.57
N ILE A 283 2.20 -13.13 13.72
CA ILE A 283 1.09 -13.91 13.15
C ILE A 283 1.54 -15.36 12.93
N PRO A 284 0.69 -16.37 13.22
CA PRO A 284 0.96 -17.76 12.90
C PRO A 284 0.82 -18.05 11.40
N LEU A 285 1.41 -19.16 10.93
CA LEU A 285 1.28 -19.54 9.52
C LEU A 285 -0.16 -19.83 9.10
N ALA A 286 -0.96 -20.46 9.97
CA ALA A 286 -2.35 -20.77 9.67
C ALA A 286 -3.17 -19.50 9.35
N ALA A 287 -3.07 -18.46 10.18
CA ALA A 287 -3.76 -17.19 9.94
C ALA A 287 -3.16 -16.42 8.76
N LEU A 288 -1.83 -16.44 8.61
CA LEU A 288 -1.14 -15.80 7.50
C LEU A 288 -1.60 -16.36 6.15
N PHE A 289 -1.70 -17.70 6.02
CA PHE A 289 -2.17 -18.36 4.79
C PHE A 289 -3.69 -18.41 4.63
N ALA A 290 -4.46 -18.11 5.68
CA ALA A 290 -5.91 -17.93 5.55
C ALA A 290 -6.29 -16.61 4.86
N SER A 291 -5.41 -15.61 4.87
CA SER A 291 -5.64 -14.30 4.23
C SER A 291 -4.35 -13.67 3.67
N PRO A 292 -3.62 -14.38 2.80
CA PRO A 292 -2.25 -14.01 2.44
C PRO A 292 -2.16 -12.65 1.73
N GLU A 293 -3.12 -12.33 0.85
CA GLU A 293 -3.19 -11.03 0.15
C GLU A 293 -3.30 -9.83 1.10
N THR A 294 -3.86 -10.02 2.30
CA THR A 294 -3.95 -8.95 3.32
C THR A 294 -2.57 -8.60 3.90
N TYR A 295 -1.65 -9.55 3.88
CA TYR A 295 -0.33 -9.42 4.47
C TYR A 295 0.79 -9.23 3.45
N GLU A 296 0.51 -9.35 2.14
CA GLU A 296 1.52 -9.20 1.10
C GLU A 296 2.20 -7.82 1.19
N GLY A 297 3.53 -7.82 1.13
CA GLY A 297 4.41 -6.66 1.28
C GLY A 297 4.57 -6.16 2.72
N ARG A 298 3.89 -6.75 3.71
CA ARG A 298 3.97 -6.31 5.12
C ARG A 298 5.10 -7.00 5.85
N LEU A 299 5.64 -6.31 6.85
CA LEU A 299 6.59 -6.89 7.80
C LEU A 299 5.84 -7.78 8.80
N VAL A 300 6.16 -9.08 8.81
CA VAL A 300 5.55 -10.09 9.68
C VAL A 300 6.60 -10.78 10.52
N THR A 301 6.18 -11.36 11.65
CA THR A 301 6.99 -12.23 12.49
C THR A 301 6.24 -13.53 12.74
N VAL A 302 6.89 -14.66 12.44
CA VAL A 302 6.40 -16.01 12.74
C VAL A 302 7.35 -16.67 13.73
N LYS A 303 6.81 -17.26 14.79
CA LYS A 303 7.57 -17.86 15.89
C LYS A 303 7.60 -19.38 15.77
N ASN A 304 8.47 -19.99 16.59
CA ASN A 304 8.56 -21.44 16.76
C ASN A 304 8.68 -22.23 15.44
N LEU A 305 9.46 -21.70 14.49
CA LEU A 305 9.73 -22.36 13.22
C LEU A 305 10.90 -23.33 13.35
N THR A 306 10.72 -24.54 12.88
CA THR A 306 11.74 -25.60 12.84
C THR A 306 12.28 -25.78 11.43
N TYR A 307 13.56 -26.12 11.32
CA TYR A 307 14.18 -26.40 10.02
C TYR A 307 13.64 -27.69 9.40
N ASP A 308 13.29 -27.63 8.12
CA ASP A 308 12.90 -28.80 7.33
C ASP A 308 13.91 -29.11 6.23
N SER A 309 14.12 -28.17 5.28
CA SER A 309 15.00 -28.40 4.14
C SER A 309 15.54 -27.11 3.51
N GLY A 310 16.44 -27.24 2.53
CA GLY A 310 17.08 -26.12 1.82
C GLY A 310 18.49 -25.82 2.31
N VAL A 311 19.22 -25.00 1.55
CA VAL A 311 20.62 -24.63 1.84
C VAL A 311 20.70 -23.13 2.05
N TRP A 312 21.18 -22.73 3.22
CA TRP A 312 21.39 -21.32 3.57
C TRP A 312 22.47 -20.67 2.69
N GLY A 313 22.21 -19.45 2.24
CA GLY A 313 23.11 -18.68 1.40
C GLY A 313 22.41 -17.47 0.77
N PRO A 314 23.12 -16.64 0.00
CA PRO A 314 22.51 -15.56 -0.76
C PRO A 314 21.62 -16.14 -1.89
N ALA A 315 20.48 -15.51 -2.16
CA ALA A 315 19.50 -15.96 -3.16
C ALA A 315 19.02 -17.41 -2.93
N ALA A 316 18.84 -17.79 -1.67
CA ALA A 316 18.44 -19.13 -1.26
C ALA A 316 16.94 -19.23 -0.95
N SER A 317 16.42 -20.45 -1.04
CA SER A 317 15.08 -20.83 -0.59
C SER A 317 15.21 -21.94 0.46
N ILE A 318 14.64 -21.70 1.64
CA ILE A 318 14.68 -22.61 2.80
C ILE A 318 13.26 -22.90 3.22
N THR A 319 12.94 -24.17 3.47
CA THR A 319 11.65 -24.55 4.05
C THR A 319 11.78 -24.68 5.55
N LEU A 320 10.93 -23.95 6.28
CA LEU A 320 10.72 -24.12 7.71
C LEU A 320 9.29 -24.62 7.97
N ARG A 321 9.03 -25.12 9.17
CA ARG A 321 7.70 -25.57 9.61
C ARG A 321 7.32 -25.05 10.98
N ASP A 322 6.06 -24.70 11.18
CA ASP A 322 5.52 -24.45 12.52
C ASP A 322 5.32 -25.75 13.32
N SER A 323 4.83 -25.64 14.55
CA SER A 323 4.52 -26.76 15.44
C SER A 323 3.40 -27.68 14.89
N SER A 324 2.56 -27.18 13.99
CA SER A 324 1.52 -27.92 13.27
C SER A 324 2.03 -28.59 11.99
N LEU A 325 3.34 -28.52 11.72
CA LEU A 325 4.00 -29.01 10.51
C LEU A 325 3.62 -28.26 9.22
N THR A 326 2.98 -27.08 9.33
CA THR A 326 2.68 -26.22 8.18
C THR A 326 3.98 -25.66 7.62
N PRO A 327 4.29 -25.88 6.33
CA PRO A 327 5.52 -25.36 5.73
C PRO A 327 5.40 -23.88 5.39
N VAL A 328 6.51 -23.15 5.50
CA VAL A 328 6.69 -21.81 4.94
C VAL A 328 8.04 -21.72 4.24
N GLU A 329 8.06 -21.03 3.10
CA GLU A 329 9.29 -20.71 2.40
C GLU A 329 9.92 -19.45 2.98
N ILE A 330 11.22 -19.53 3.28
CA ILE A 330 12.06 -18.41 3.66
C ILE A 330 12.96 -18.08 2.48
N GLY A 331 12.65 -16.98 1.79
CA GLY A 331 13.39 -16.49 0.63
C GLY A 331 14.52 -15.56 1.06
N ILE A 332 15.76 -16.03 1.04
CA ILE A 332 16.93 -15.18 1.32
C ILE A 332 17.29 -14.43 0.04
N GLN A 333 16.87 -13.18 -0.05
CA GLN A 333 17.13 -12.33 -1.21
C GLN A 333 18.62 -12.00 -1.35
N SER A 334 19.06 -11.62 -2.56
CA SER A 334 20.47 -11.29 -2.84
C SER A 334 21.02 -10.14 -1.99
N GLY A 335 20.17 -9.15 -1.68
CA GLY A 335 20.51 -8.02 -0.81
C GLY A 335 20.42 -8.32 0.68
N SER A 336 19.91 -9.49 1.08
CA SER A 336 19.76 -9.87 2.49
C SER A 336 21.07 -10.40 3.07
N THR A 337 21.35 -10.05 4.33
CA THR A 337 22.50 -10.61 5.08
C THR A 337 22.13 -11.86 5.87
N ALA A 338 20.88 -12.32 5.81
CA ALA A 338 20.32 -13.49 6.49
C ALA A 338 20.80 -14.84 5.91
N THR A 339 22.09 -14.96 5.63
CA THR A 339 22.68 -16.03 4.80
C THR A 339 23.12 -17.26 5.60
N SER A 340 22.91 -17.29 6.91
CA SER A 340 23.31 -18.37 7.81
C SER A 340 22.14 -18.81 8.70
N PRO A 341 22.01 -20.10 9.03
CA PRO A 341 20.91 -20.58 9.88
C PRO A 341 20.97 -20.00 11.30
N PRO A 342 19.82 -19.63 11.88
CA PRO A 342 19.71 -19.39 13.32
C PRO A 342 19.71 -20.73 14.09
N PRO A 343 19.89 -20.71 15.43
CA PRO A 343 19.48 -21.83 16.26
C PRO A 343 17.98 -22.10 16.10
N PHE A 344 17.60 -23.37 16.08
CA PHE A 344 16.20 -23.80 15.96
C PHE A 344 15.67 -24.37 17.29
N PRO A 345 14.35 -24.26 17.55
CA PRO A 345 13.36 -23.50 16.77
C PRO A 345 13.68 -22.00 16.72
N ALA A 346 13.19 -21.30 15.70
CA ALA A 346 13.52 -19.92 15.38
C ALA A 346 12.28 -19.03 15.29
N THR A 347 12.46 -17.75 15.61
CA THR A 347 11.56 -16.66 15.25
C THR A 347 12.11 -16.01 13.99
N VAL A 348 11.28 -15.96 12.95
CA VAL A 348 11.63 -15.33 11.67
C VAL A 348 10.78 -14.08 11.49
N THR A 349 11.44 -12.95 11.32
CA THR A 349 10.83 -11.70 10.87
C THR A 349 11.16 -11.46 9.40
N GLY A 350 10.27 -10.83 8.65
CA GLY A 350 10.57 -10.53 7.25
C GLY A 350 9.38 -9.96 6.51
N ILE A 351 9.61 -9.59 5.25
CA ILE A 351 8.54 -9.14 4.36
C ILE A 351 7.78 -10.36 3.86
N PHE A 352 6.48 -10.44 4.10
CA PHE A 352 5.64 -11.46 3.48
C PHE A 352 5.45 -11.13 2.01
N SER A 353 5.78 -12.05 1.10
CA SER A 353 5.83 -11.81 -0.34
C SER A 353 5.28 -13.01 -1.09
N GLN A 354 5.04 -12.83 -2.39
CA GLN A 354 4.67 -13.89 -3.30
C GLN A 354 5.71 -14.10 -4.40
N SER A 355 5.81 -15.32 -4.91
CA SER A 355 6.51 -15.65 -6.15
C SER A 355 5.79 -16.80 -6.87
N ASP A 356 4.66 -16.48 -7.49
CA ASP A 356 3.87 -17.42 -8.30
C ASP A 356 3.89 -17.00 -9.77
N ALA A 357 4.51 -17.81 -10.64
CA ALA A 357 4.59 -17.49 -12.06
C ALA A 357 3.33 -17.88 -12.86
N THR A 358 2.33 -18.52 -12.24
CA THR A 358 1.17 -19.09 -12.95
C THR A 358 -0.14 -18.57 -12.38
N ALA A 359 -1.04 -18.09 -13.24
CA ALA A 359 -2.39 -17.73 -12.82
C ALA A 359 -3.25 -18.98 -12.50
N PRO A 360 -4.15 -18.94 -11.50
CA PRO A 360 -4.36 -17.83 -10.56
C PRO A 360 -3.15 -17.67 -9.63
N PHE A 361 -2.68 -16.43 -9.44
CA PHE A 361 -1.53 -16.11 -8.61
C PHE A 361 -1.91 -16.15 -7.13
N ASP A 362 -2.20 -17.34 -6.61
CA ASP A 362 -2.73 -17.58 -5.26
C ASP A 362 -1.84 -18.52 -4.43
N SER A 363 -0.61 -18.76 -4.90
CA SER A 363 0.36 -19.65 -4.25
C SER A 363 1.75 -18.99 -4.14
N GLY A 364 2.78 -19.77 -3.79
CA GLY A 364 4.17 -19.27 -3.78
C GLY A 364 4.47 -18.20 -2.73
N TYR A 365 3.70 -18.15 -1.64
CA TYR A 365 3.94 -17.23 -0.53
C TYR A 365 5.18 -17.58 0.27
N GLN A 366 5.94 -16.57 0.64
CA GLN A 366 7.22 -16.69 1.33
C GLN A 366 7.45 -15.53 2.29
N ILE A 367 8.35 -15.72 3.24
CA ILE A 367 8.86 -14.64 4.11
C ILE A 367 10.27 -14.30 3.64
N LEU A 368 10.54 -13.02 3.45
CA LEU A 368 11.84 -12.49 3.03
C LEU A 368 12.52 -11.81 4.23
N PRO A 369 13.45 -12.48 4.94
CA PRO A 369 14.21 -11.86 6.01
C PRO A 369 15.11 -10.76 5.45
N ARG A 370 15.14 -9.63 6.14
CA ARG A 370 15.87 -8.44 5.70
C ARG A 370 17.36 -8.53 5.98
N ASP A 371 17.71 -9.07 7.15
CA ASP A 371 19.08 -9.25 7.60
C ASP A 371 19.17 -10.37 8.65
N SER A 372 20.38 -10.65 9.14
CA SER A 372 20.57 -11.68 10.17
C SER A 372 19.87 -11.39 11.50
N GLY A 373 19.51 -10.13 11.78
CA GLY A 373 18.75 -9.75 12.97
C GLY A 373 17.28 -10.21 12.92
N ASP A 374 16.77 -10.51 11.73
CA ASP A 374 15.44 -11.06 11.54
C ASP A 374 15.36 -12.58 11.84
N LEU A 375 16.49 -13.23 12.12
CA LEU A 375 16.60 -14.66 12.40
C LEU A 375 17.09 -14.89 13.83
N ILE A 376 16.16 -15.09 14.75
CA ILE A 376 16.46 -15.18 16.18
C ILE A 376 16.06 -16.56 16.67
N ALA A 377 16.82 -17.12 17.62
CA ALA A 377 16.40 -18.33 18.32
C ALA A 377 15.05 -18.07 19.01
N TRP A 378 14.08 -18.95 18.78
CA TRP A 378 12.88 -18.97 19.60
C TRP A 378 13.19 -19.69 20.90
N VAL A 379 12.82 -19.06 22.00
CA VAL A 379 12.97 -19.61 23.34
C VAL A 379 11.58 -19.53 23.96
N ASP A 380 10.89 -20.66 24.07
CA ASP A 380 9.80 -20.72 25.04
C ASP A 380 10.40 -20.58 26.42
N ASP A 381 9.77 -19.74 27.23
CA ASP A 381 10.24 -19.59 28.60
C ASP A 381 9.51 -20.52 29.58
N PHE A 382 8.70 -21.46 29.09
CA PHE A 382 7.96 -22.44 29.90
C PHE A 382 8.89 -23.22 30.84
N ALA A 383 9.99 -23.79 30.34
CA ALA A 383 10.92 -24.56 31.15
C ALA A 383 11.60 -23.70 32.25
N SER A 384 11.91 -22.45 31.91
CA SER A 384 12.50 -21.49 32.84
C SER A 384 11.49 -21.00 33.86
N TRP A 385 10.22 -20.81 33.45
CA TRP A 385 9.09 -20.47 34.30
C TRP A 385 8.75 -21.59 35.28
N ILE A 386 8.71 -22.85 34.84
CA ILE A 386 8.55 -24.03 35.72
C ILE A 386 9.67 -24.06 36.77
N THR A 387 10.92 -23.86 36.34
CA THR A 387 12.08 -23.85 37.25
C THR A 387 11.98 -22.71 38.27
N ALA A 388 11.56 -21.52 37.84
CA ALA A 388 11.45 -20.34 38.68
C ALA A 388 10.29 -20.43 39.69
N THR A 389 9.18 -21.06 39.30
CA THR A 389 8.00 -21.26 40.15
C THR A 389 8.14 -22.47 41.06
N GLY A 390 8.98 -23.45 40.69
CA GLY A 390 9.11 -24.72 41.40
C GLY A 390 7.97 -25.70 41.13
N ALA A 391 7.16 -25.45 40.09
CA ALA A 391 6.10 -26.34 39.65
C ALA A 391 6.65 -27.70 39.21
N THR A 392 5.81 -28.74 39.31
CA THR A 392 6.16 -30.12 38.94
C THR A 392 5.12 -30.71 37.99
N GLY A 393 5.43 -31.84 37.34
CA GLY A 393 4.49 -32.53 36.45
C GLY A 393 4.48 -32.06 34.99
N GLY A 394 5.31 -31.08 34.61
CA GLY A 394 5.37 -30.57 33.25
C GLY A 394 4.06 -29.87 32.83
N PRO A 395 3.78 -29.71 31.52
CA PRO A 395 2.61 -28.96 31.04
C PRO A 395 1.25 -29.37 31.64
N THR A 396 1.06 -30.66 31.91
CA THR A 396 -0.21 -31.22 32.43
C THR A 396 -0.23 -31.39 33.95
N GLY A 397 0.82 -30.97 34.64
CA GLY A 397 0.88 -31.02 36.10
C GLY A 397 -0.03 -29.98 36.74
N ASP A 398 -0.65 -30.35 37.86
CA ASP A 398 -1.44 -29.47 38.75
C ASP A 398 -0.83 -29.62 40.16
N PRO A 399 0.26 -28.88 40.48
CA PRO A 399 1.02 -29.09 41.71
C PRO A 399 0.28 -28.66 42.98
N ASP A 400 -0.69 -27.76 42.88
CA ASP A 400 -1.42 -27.19 44.00
C ASP A 400 -2.88 -27.69 44.13
N PHE A 401 -3.31 -28.55 43.20
CA PHE A 401 -4.58 -29.26 43.18
C PHE A 401 -5.80 -28.34 43.09
N ASP A 402 -5.67 -27.22 42.39
CA ASP A 402 -6.77 -26.28 42.16
C ASP A 402 -7.58 -26.58 40.89
N GLY A 403 -7.16 -27.60 40.13
CA GLY A 403 -7.79 -28.05 38.89
C GLY A 403 -7.33 -27.29 37.65
N LYS A 404 -6.29 -26.45 37.76
CA LYS A 404 -5.59 -25.82 36.63
C LYS A 404 -4.27 -26.54 36.40
N ASP A 405 -3.96 -26.79 35.14
CA ASP A 405 -2.65 -27.33 34.80
C ASP A 405 -1.64 -26.21 34.56
N ASN A 406 -0.36 -26.57 34.64
CA ASN A 406 0.75 -25.66 34.43
C ASN A 406 0.67 -24.95 33.07
N SER A 407 0.09 -25.57 32.05
CA SER A 407 -0.15 -24.94 30.73
C SER A 407 -1.13 -23.77 30.83
N PHE A 408 -2.29 -23.98 31.45
CA PHE A 408 -3.26 -22.91 31.69
C PHE A 408 -2.65 -21.79 32.53
N GLU A 409 -1.95 -22.15 33.60
CA GLU A 409 -1.37 -21.17 34.51
C GLU A 409 -0.24 -20.38 33.88
N TYR A 410 0.61 -21.04 33.10
CA TYR A 410 1.62 -20.37 32.29
C TYR A 410 0.99 -19.38 31.33
N ALA A 411 0.02 -19.82 30.53
CA ALA A 411 -0.65 -19.03 29.51
C ALA A 411 -1.29 -17.76 30.10
N PHE A 412 -1.91 -17.90 31.27
CA PHE A 412 -2.61 -16.79 31.94
C PHE A 412 -1.76 -16.02 32.97
N GLY A 413 -0.48 -16.38 33.12
CA GLY A 413 0.45 -15.71 34.05
C GLY A 413 0.11 -15.91 35.53
N LEU A 414 -0.42 -17.07 35.88
CA LEU A 414 -0.80 -17.49 37.21
C LEU A 414 0.38 -18.16 37.95
N ASN A 415 0.22 -18.41 39.26
CA ASN A 415 1.21 -19.07 40.11
C ASN A 415 0.85 -20.56 40.33
N PRO A 416 1.60 -21.50 39.71
CA PRO A 416 1.33 -22.94 39.70
C PRO A 416 1.61 -23.70 41.00
N THR A 417 1.88 -22.96 42.06
CA THR A 417 2.16 -23.51 43.40
C THR A 417 1.25 -22.90 44.47
N SER A 418 0.22 -22.17 44.04
CA SER A 418 -0.72 -21.50 44.90
C SER A 418 -2.14 -21.63 44.35
N GLY A 419 -2.92 -22.56 44.91
CA GLY A 419 -4.31 -22.79 44.46
C GLY A 419 -5.28 -21.62 44.71
N SER A 420 -4.78 -20.49 45.21
CA SER A 420 -5.50 -19.20 45.24
C SER A 420 -5.34 -18.39 43.95
N SER A 421 -4.35 -18.73 43.11
CA SER A 421 -4.01 -18.07 41.87
C SER A 421 -4.71 -18.71 40.67
N ASN A 422 -6.00 -18.99 40.77
CA ASN A 422 -6.71 -19.83 39.79
C ASN A 422 -7.61 -19.05 38.80
N ASN A 423 -7.72 -17.73 38.97
CA ASN A 423 -8.61 -16.88 38.17
C ASN A 423 -7.82 -15.78 37.45
N PRO A 424 -7.73 -15.81 36.12
CA PRO A 424 -7.01 -14.80 35.37
C PRO A 424 -7.82 -13.53 35.08
N VAL A 425 -9.14 -13.53 35.34
CA VAL A 425 -10.01 -12.38 35.09
C VAL A 425 -9.81 -11.31 36.16
N ILE A 426 -9.36 -10.12 35.75
CA ILE A 426 -9.13 -8.95 36.61
C ILE A 426 -10.38 -8.09 36.72
N SER A 427 -11.08 -7.87 35.60
CA SER A 427 -12.37 -7.19 35.60
C SER A 427 -13.37 -7.92 34.72
N GLY A 428 -14.55 -8.18 35.27
CA GLY A 428 -15.65 -8.77 34.51
C GLY A 428 -16.19 -7.84 33.43
N LEU A 429 -16.94 -8.42 32.48
CA LEU A 429 -17.51 -7.67 31.36
C LEU A 429 -18.42 -6.53 31.82
N ASN A 430 -18.05 -5.32 31.40
CA ASN A 430 -18.88 -4.15 31.55
C ASN A 430 -19.93 -4.13 30.42
N PRO A 431 -21.23 -4.23 30.76
CA PRO A 431 -22.28 -4.39 29.77
C PRO A 431 -22.54 -3.14 28.91
N SER A 432 -22.11 -1.97 29.39
CA SER A 432 -22.33 -0.67 28.72
C SER A 432 -21.35 -0.38 27.59
N ASN A 433 -20.12 -0.90 27.71
CA ASN A 433 -19.06 -0.62 26.75
C ASN A 433 -18.47 -1.89 26.10
N GLY A 434 -18.82 -3.09 26.60
CA GLY A 434 -18.33 -4.35 26.05
C GLY A 434 -16.88 -4.66 26.41
N LYS A 435 -16.37 -4.11 27.53
CA LYS A 435 -14.98 -4.27 27.95
C LYS A 435 -14.81 -5.20 29.14
N PHE A 436 -13.74 -5.99 29.15
CA PHE A 436 -13.30 -6.79 30.30
C PHE A 436 -11.77 -6.85 30.34
N SER A 437 -11.18 -7.34 31.42
CA SER A 437 -9.72 -7.53 31.48
C SER A 437 -9.29 -8.82 32.17
N TYR A 438 -8.15 -9.34 31.74
CA TYR A 438 -7.55 -10.57 32.24
C TYR A 438 -6.01 -10.49 32.20
N THR A 439 -5.32 -11.41 32.85
CA THR A 439 -3.86 -11.55 32.76
C THR A 439 -3.44 -12.61 31.77
N ARG A 440 -2.29 -12.44 31.13
CA ARG A 440 -1.64 -13.47 30.31
C ARG A 440 -0.12 -13.41 30.40
N ARG A 441 0.56 -14.50 30.03
CA ARG A 441 1.99 -14.47 29.70
C ARG A 441 2.22 -13.44 28.59
N SER A 442 3.34 -12.73 28.64
CA SER A 442 3.70 -11.86 27.53
C SER A 442 3.85 -12.68 26.24
N LEU A 443 3.12 -12.28 25.20
CA LEU A 443 3.15 -12.99 23.92
C LEU A 443 4.52 -12.96 23.25
N ALA A 444 5.43 -12.09 23.69
CA ALA A 444 6.82 -12.11 23.22
C ALA A 444 7.59 -13.38 23.65
N LEU A 445 7.10 -14.09 24.67
CA LEU A 445 7.74 -15.25 25.29
C LEU A 445 7.05 -16.58 24.94
N THR A 446 5.94 -16.51 24.20
CA THR A 446 5.11 -17.65 23.82
C THR A 446 4.82 -17.63 22.32
N ASP A 447 4.45 -18.78 21.79
CA ASP A 447 3.78 -18.93 20.50
C ASP A 447 2.25 -18.98 20.61
N LEU A 448 1.71 -18.89 21.84
CA LEU A 448 0.27 -18.90 22.11
C LEU A 448 -0.49 -17.79 21.36
N GLU A 449 -1.63 -18.15 20.81
CA GLU A 449 -2.57 -17.25 20.14
C GLU A 449 -3.76 -16.93 21.01
N VAL A 450 -4.17 -15.66 21.04
CA VAL A 450 -5.36 -15.26 21.78
C VAL A 450 -6.57 -15.24 20.85
N GLN A 451 -7.63 -15.91 21.27
CA GLN A 451 -8.92 -15.89 20.60
C GLN A 451 -10.02 -15.52 21.58
N VAL A 452 -10.88 -14.59 21.16
CA VAL A 452 -12.03 -14.13 21.96
C VAL A 452 -13.29 -14.74 21.38
N PHE A 453 -14.06 -15.45 22.19
CA PHE A 453 -15.33 -16.05 21.76
C PHE A 453 -16.49 -15.46 22.54
N ASN A 454 -17.65 -15.40 21.89
CA ASN A 454 -18.92 -15.09 22.50
C ASN A 454 -19.92 -16.25 22.37
N SER A 455 -20.90 -16.26 23.27
CA SER A 455 -22.00 -17.23 23.28
C SER A 455 -23.25 -16.61 23.90
N THR A 456 -24.43 -17.07 23.49
CA THR A 456 -25.71 -16.70 24.14
C THR A 456 -26.24 -17.80 25.06
N ASN A 457 -25.64 -18.99 25.05
CA ASN A 457 -26.17 -20.20 25.68
C ASN A 457 -25.12 -21.13 26.34
N LEU A 458 -23.84 -20.74 26.39
CA LEU A 458 -22.70 -21.51 26.93
C LEU A 458 -22.33 -22.79 26.16
N THR A 459 -23.06 -23.15 25.10
CA THR A 459 -22.78 -24.37 24.31
C THR A 459 -22.34 -24.06 22.88
N GLY A 460 -22.95 -23.06 22.24
CA GLY A 460 -22.54 -22.56 20.92
C GLY A 460 -21.61 -21.37 21.11
N TRP A 461 -20.36 -21.52 20.69
CA TRP A 461 -19.35 -20.47 20.75
C TRP A 461 -19.01 -19.99 19.35
N THR A 462 -18.91 -18.68 19.19
CA THR A 462 -18.50 -18.03 17.94
C THR A 462 -17.36 -17.08 18.24
N GLU A 463 -16.30 -17.16 17.45
CA GLU A 463 -15.16 -16.26 17.59
C GLU A 463 -15.56 -14.83 17.22
N ASP A 464 -15.15 -13.87 18.04
CA ASP A 464 -15.22 -12.44 17.77
C ASP A 464 -13.88 -12.00 17.16
N THR A 465 -13.70 -12.29 15.88
CA THR A 465 -12.46 -11.98 15.12
C THR A 465 -12.17 -10.48 14.99
N SER A 466 -13.12 -9.63 15.39
CA SER A 466 -12.99 -8.17 15.37
C SER A 466 -12.84 -7.57 16.76
N ALA A 467 -12.75 -8.39 17.81
CA ALA A 467 -12.41 -7.93 19.15
C ALA A 467 -11.02 -7.28 19.14
N THR A 468 -10.84 -6.22 19.92
CA THR A 468 -9.54 -5.55 20.06
C THR A 468 -8.97 -5.78 21.46
N GLU A 469 -7.65 -5.92 21.53
CA GLU A 469 -6.92 -6.15 22.76
C GLU A 469 -5.89 -5.05 22.99
N SER A 470 -5.75 -4.61 24.24
CA SER A 470 -4.76 -3.61 24.63
C SER A 470 -4.10 -4.00 25.94
N VAL A 471 -2.77 -4.05 25.96
CA VAL A 471 -2.00 -4.25 27.21
C VAL A 471 -2.09 -2.96 28.04
N ILE A 472 -2.73 -3.05 29.21
CA ILE A 472 -2.95 -1.90 30.10
C ILE A 472 -1.95 -1.82 31.26
N SER A 473 -1.27 -2.92 31.59
CA SER A 473 -0.15 -2.95 32.54
C SER A 473 0.68 -4.22 32.39
N THR A 474 1.93 -4.19 32.84
CA THR A 474 2.83 -5.36 32.85
C THR A 474 3.46 -5.51 34.23
N ALA A 475 3.41 -6.73 34.80
CA ALA A 475 4.07 -7.10 36.04
C ALA A 475 5.05 -8.25 35.76
N GLY A 476 6.34 -7.93 35.69
CA GLY A 476 7.36 -8.87 35.25
C GLY A 476 7.11 -9.30 33.80
N GLN A 477 6.81 -10.58 33.59
CA GLN A 477 6.54 -11.19 32.28
C GLN A 477 5.04 -11.52 32.09
N VAL A 478 4.17 -10.94 32.92
CA VAL A 478 2.71 -11.08 32.87
C VAL A 478 2.09 -9.75 32.47
N GLU A 479 1.23 -9.77 31.45
CA GLU A 479 0.49 -8.63 30.94
C GLU A 479 -0.94 -8.66 31.46
N THR A 480 -1.46 -7.52 31.89
CA THR A 480 -2.91 -7.31 32.05
C THR A 480 -3.44 -6.71 30.77
N VAL A 481 -4.44 -7.35 30.18
CA VAL A 481 -5.00 -7.01 28.87
C VAL A 481 -6.45 -6.58 29.04
N GLU A 482 -6.81 -5.43 28.47
CA GLU A 482 -8.20 -5.02 28.26
C GLU A 482 -8.67 -5.48 26.89
N VAL A 483 -9.81 -6.15 26.84
CA VAL A 483 -10.48 -6.58 25.61
C VAL A 483 -11.70 -5.70 25.38
N THR A 484 -11.92 -5.30 24.12
CA THR A 484 -13.16 -4.65 23.68
C THR A 484 -13.83 -5.50 22.59
N LEU A 485 -15.06 -5.97 22.87
CA LEU A 485 -15.86 -6.78 21.94
C LEU A 485 -16.37 -5.94 20.76
N SER A 486 -16.50 -6.55 19.57
CA SER A 486 -16.85 -5.83 18.33
C SER A 486 -18.33 -5.45 18.24
N ALA A 487 -19.23 -6.32 18.70
CA ALA A 487 -20.67 -6.16 18.96
C ALA A 487 -21.30 -7.58 19.03
N PRO A 488 -22.46 -7.79 19.66
CA PRO A 488 -23.29 -6.84 20.39
C PRO A 488 -22.80 -6.62 21.84
N LYS A 489 -22.96 -5.39 22.33
CA LYS A 489 -22.75 -5.10 23.76
C LYS A 489 -23.82 -5.86 24.58
N PRO A 490 -23.52 -6.36 25.79
CA PRO A 490 -24.48 -7.14 26.57
C PRO A 490 -25.84 -6.45 26.81
N LEU A 491 -25.90 -5.11 26.86
CA LEU A 491 -27.19 -4.40 26.95
C LEU A 491 -28.11 -4.53 25.72
N THR A 492 -27.58 -5.03 24.60
CA THR A 492 -28.32 -5.22 23.34
C THR A 492 -28.70 -6.68 23.08
N ALA A 493 -28.24 -7.63 23.91
CA ALA A 493 -28.57 -9.05 23.84
C ALA A 493 -29.19 -9.54 25.17
N PRO A 494 -30.12 -10.51 25.16
CA PRO A 494 -30.76 -11.00 26.39
C PRO A 494 -29.79 -11.76 27.32
N THR A 495 -28.80 -12.44 26.74
CA THR A 495 -27.70 -13.13 27.44
C THR A 495 -26.44 -13.09 26.56
N LEU A 496 -25.30 -12.78 27.15
CA LEU A 496 -24.00 -12.84 26.48
C LEU A 496 -22.94 -13.38 27.44
N PHE A 497 -22.27 -14.44 27.02
CA PHE A 497 -21.11 -15.05 27.65
C PHE A 497 -19.90 -14.82 26.77
N PHE A 498 -18.72 -14.79 27.38
CA PHE A 498 -17.46 -14.66 26.68
C PHE A 498 -16.44 -15.62 27.28
N ARG A 499 -15.46 -16.01 26.48
CA ARG A 499 -14.27 -16.72 26.93
C ARG A 499 -13.07 -16.26 26.10
N VAL A 500 -11.90 -16.36 26.71
CA VAL A 500 -10.62 -16.17 26.04
C VAL A 500 -9.94 -17.52 26.01
N GLU A 501 -9.46 -17.91 24.84
CA GLU A 501 -8.64 -19.10 24.64
C GLU A 501 -7.23 -18.65 24.27
N LEU A 502 -6.23 -19.30 24.86
CA LEU A 502 -4.82 -19.20 24.46
C LEU A 502 -4.42 -20.57 23.92
N ASN A 503 -4.20 -20.64 22.60
CA ASN A 503 -3.97 -21.89 21.88
C ASN A 503 -2.54 -22.01 21.38
#